data_AF-A0AAW6CZQ6-F1
#
_entry.id   AF-A0AAW6CZQ6-F1
#
_cell.length_a   1.000
_cell.length_b   1.000
_cell.length_c   1.000
_cell.angle_alpha   90.00
_cell.angle_beta   90.00
_cell.angle_gamma   90.00
#
_symmetry.space_group_name_H-M   'P 1'
#
loop_
_entity.id
_entity.type
_entity.pdbx_description
1 polymer ?
#
loop_
_entity_poly.entity_id
_entity_poly.type
_entity_poly.pdbx_seq_one_letter_code
_entity_poly.pdbx_strand_id
1 'polypeptide(L)'
;MRFTFCPDCASRLVGRKTGDDGLVPYCEQCKRLWFDMFYNCVIVLARREDKYALIRQHSGDGSISEDRFVCVSGYIMTNETAEQAAVREVTEELGLKPVKVRLVATYTYQKKQMLMTGFLAELPEGDFSLSDELITAQWFDEAEVGVRLADSSVAKLLFNDIKGAKL
;
A
#
# COMPACT_ATOMS: atom_id res chain seq x y z
N MET A 1 -9.33 -1.36 -12.91
CA MET A 1 -10.52 -0.52 -13.19
C MET A 1 -10.53 -0.20 -14.68
N ARG A 2 -11.61 -0.54 -15.37
CA ARG A 2 -11.80 -0.26 -16.79
C ARG A 2 -13.02 0.61 -16.98
N PHE A 3 -12.87 1.75 -17.65
CA PHE A 3 -13.97 2.67 -17.90
C PHE A 3 -14.77 2.23 -19.13
N THR A 4 -16.10 2.26 -19.01
CA THR A 4 -17.03 2.00 -20.12
C THR A 4 -17.70 3.29 -20.62
N PHE A 5 -17.67 4.35 -19.80
CA PHE A 5 -18.15 5.69 -20.13
C PHE A 5 -17.08 6.73 -19.76
N CYS A 6 -17.04 7.85 -20.49
CA CYS A 6 -16.12 8.95 -20.25
C CYS A 6 -16.47 9.65 -18.93
N PRO A 7 -15.54 9.72 -17.94
CA PRO A 7 -15.78 10.47 -16.71
C PRO A 7 -16.08 11.96 -16.91
N ASP A 8 -15.56 12.56 -17.98
CA ASP A 8 -15.69 14.01 -18.23
C ASP A 8 -17.03 14.40 -18.89
N CYS A 9 -17.59 13.56 -19.77
CA CYS A 9 -18.76 13.90 -20.59
C CYS A 9 -19.86 12.83 -20.64
N ALA A 10 -19.72 11.75 -19.86
CA ALA A 10 -20.64 10.61 -19.79
C ALA A 10 -20.90 9.83 -21.10
N SER A 11 -20.24 10.18 -22.21
CA SER A 11 -20.37 9.45 -23.48
C SER A 11 -19.78 8.04 -23.37
N ARG A 12 -20.41 7.06 -24.03
CA ARG A 12 -19.88 5.69 -24.08
C ARG A 12 -18.51 5.68 -24.76
N LEU A 13 -17.56 4.97 -24.16
CA LEU A 13 -16.22 4.83 -24.72
C LEU A 13 -16.22 3.76 -25.83
N VAL A 14 -15.49 4.04 -26.91
CA VAL A 14 -15.23 3.10 -28.00
C VAL A 14 -13.82 2.55 -27.91
N GLY A 15 -13.58 1.36 -28.45
CA GLY A 15 -12.21 0.83 -28.56
C GLY A 15 -11.47 1.52 -29.70
N ARG A 16 -10.33 2.16 -29.41
CA ARG A 16 -9.47 2.76 -30.43
C ARG A 16 -8.11 2.08 -30.44
N LYS A 17 -7.67 1.64 -31.63
CA LYS A 17 -6.31 1.11 -31.82
C LYS A 17 -5.31 2.21 -31.54
N THR A 18 -4.43 1.99 -30.56
CA THR A 18 -3.46 2.97 -30.07
C THR A 18 -2.11 2.29 -29.95
N GLY A 19 -1.19 2.58 -30.88
CA GLY A 19 0.17 2.03 -30.88
C GLY A 19 0.22 0.52 -30.62
N ASP A 20 1.13 0.14 -29.72
CA ASP A 20 1.32 -1.24 -29.25
C ASP A 20 0.38 -1.64 -28.11
N ASP A 21 -0.35 -0.68 -27.53
CA ASP A 21 -1.33 -0.90 -26.44
C ASP A 21 -2.64 -1.55 -26.91
N GLY A 22 -2.79 -1.76 -28.22
CA GLY A 22 -3.97 -2.41 -28.80
C GLY A 22 -5.23 -1.53 -28.70
N LEU A 23 -6.37 -2.13 -28.32
CA LEU A 23 -7.65 -1.44 -28.22
C LEU A 23 -7.82 -0.78 -26.84
N VAL A 24 -7.63 0.53 -26.80
CA VAL A 24 -7.77 1.36 -25.60
C VAL A 24 -9.13 2.05 -25.60
N PRO A 25 -9.86 2.11 -24.47
CA PRO A 25 -11.07 2.91 -24.35
C PRO A 25 -10.81 4.37 -24.73
N TYR A 26 -11.65 4.92 -25.61
CA TYR A 26 -11.49 6.25 -26.19
C TYR A 26 -12.82 6.99 -26.21
N CYS A 27 -12.79 8.26 -25.80
CA CYS A 27 -13.95 9.14 -25.90
C CYS A 27 -13.89 9.94 -27.20
N GLU A 28 -14.87 9.74 -28.07
CA GLU A 28 -14.95 10.46 -29.35
C GLU A 28 -15.35 11.94 -29.20
N GLN A 29 -15.99 12.31 -28.08
CA GLN A 29 -16.39 13.70 -27.79
C GLN A 29 -15.21 14.51 -27.22
N CYS A 30 -14.64 14.06 -26.10
CA CYS A 30 -13.49 14.71 -25.46
C CYS A 30 -12.14 14.47 -26.16
N LYS A 31 -12.13 13.60 -27.18
CA LYS A 31 -10.93 13.18 -27.93
C LYS A 31 -9.79 12.61 -27.06
N ARG A 32 -10.14 11.91 -25.97
CA ARG A 32 -9.20 11.42 -24.94
C ARG A 32 -9.20 9.90 -24.80
N LEU A 33 -8.02 9.33 -24.54
CA LEU A 33 -7.82 7.92 -24.18
C LEU A 33 -8.00 7.70 -22.67
N TRP A 34 -8.60 6.58 -22.30
CA TRP A 34 -8.78 6.14 -20.92
C TRP A 34 -8.18 4.76 -20.74
N PHE A 35 -6.94 4.70 -20.28
CA PHE A 35 -6.26 3.46 -19.97
C PHE A 35 -6.87 2.80 -18.73
N ASP A 36 -6.73 1.47 -18.64
CA ASP A 36 -7.11 0.74 -17.44
C ASP A 36 -6.24 1.22 -16.27
N MET A 37 -6.87 1.48 -15.13
CA MET A 37 -6.21 1.99 -13.93
C MET A 37 -6.29 0.98 -12.80
N PHE A 38 -5.31 0.98 -11.91
CA PHE A 38 -5.33 0.21 -10.66
C PHE A 38 -5.16 1.18 -9.48
N TYR A 39 -5.61 0.77 -8.30
CA TYR A 39 -5.36 1.57 -7.10
C TYR A 39 -3.87 1.47 -6.73
N ASN A 40 -3.29 2.61 -6.39
CA ASN A 40 -1.91 2.71 -5.92
C ASN A 40 -1.93 2.87 -4.40
N CYS A 41 -1.19 2.01 -3.72
CA CYS A 41 -1.15 1.93 -2.27
C CYS A 41 0.31 1.77 -1.84
N VAL A 42 0.67 2.31 -0.68
CA VAL A 42 1.95 2.01 -0.03
C VAL A 42 1.76 0.89 0.98
N ILE A 43 2.80 0.09 1.19
CA ILE A 43 2.89 -0.84 2.31
C ILE A 43 4.24 -0.63 2.98
N VAL A 44 4.22 -0.38 4.28
CA VAL A 44 5.41 0.08 5.01
C VAL A 44 5.67 -0.84 6.19
N LEU A 45 6.83 -1.49 6.18
CA LEU A 45 7.33 -2.17 7.37
C LEU A 45 8.15 -1.15 8.18
N ALA A 46 7.67 -0.82 9.37
CA ALA A 46 8.36 0.08 10.28
C ALA A 46 9.32 -0.71 11.17
N ARG A 47 10.51 -0.16 11.40
CA ARG A 47 11.60 -0.77 12.18
C ARG A 47 12.18 0.23 13.18
N ARG A 48 12.58 -0.28 14.34
CA ARG A 48 13.45 0.40 15.30
C ARG A 48 14.50 -0.62 15.74
N GLU A 49 15.76 -0.35 15.37
CA GLU A 49 16.87 -1.28 15.61
C GLU A 49 16.60 -2.66 14.99
N ASP A 50 16.47 -3.69 15.84
CA ASP A 50 16.22 -5.09 15.48
C ASP A 50 14.73 -5.49 15.59
N LYS A 51 13.85 -4.55 15.95
CA LYS A 51 12.41 -4.79 16.12
C LYS A 51 11.59 -4.15 15.02
N TYR A 52 10.50 -4.81 14.68
CA TYR A 52 9.57 -4.38 13.65
C TYR A 52 8.19 -4.11 14.25
N ALA A 53 7.57 -3.02 13.83
CA ALA A 53 6.21 -2.69 14.24
C ALA A 53 5.22 -3.37 13.29
N LEU A 54 4.28 -4.14 13.85
CA LEU A 54 3.11 -4.64 13.13
C LEU A 54 1.84 -4.12 13.79
N ILE A 55 0.81 -3.94 12.98
CA ILE A 55 -0.49 -3.39 13.38
C ILE A 55 -1.59 -4.43 13.25
N ARG A 56 -2.66 -4.27 14.02
CA ARG A 56 -3.97 -4.85 13.72
C ARG A 56 -4.95 -3.70 13.50
N GLN A 57 -5.77 -3.83 12.45
CA GLN A 57 -6.76 -2.83 12.06
C GLN A 57 -8.17 -3.42 12.09
N HIS A 58 -9.18 -2.57 12.13
CA HIS A 58 -10.56 -3.01 11.89
C HIS A 58 -10.70 -3.46 10.43
N SER A 59 -11.37 -4.59 10.15
CA SER A 59 -11.62 -4.95 8.74
C SER A 59 -12.66 -3.98 8.17
N GLY A 60 -12.47 -3.55 6.92
CA GLY A 60 -13.38 -2.62 6.24
C GLY A 60 -14.81 -3.12 5.99
N ASP A 61 -15.14 -4.36 6.36
CA ASP A 61 -16.50 -4.92 6.36
C ASP A 61 -17.14 -4.95 7.77
N GLY A 62 -16.50 -4.34 8.77
CA GLY A 62 -16.96 -4.34 10.16
C GLY A 62 -16.69 -5.65 10.91
N SER A 63 -16.11 -6.67 10.27
CA SER A 63 -15.58 -7.84 10.96
C SER A 63 -14.24 -7.49 11.63
N ILE A 64 -13.99 -7.98 12.83
CA ILE A 64 -12.68 -7.77 13.45
C ILE A 64 -11.76 -8.87 12.92
N SER A 65 -10.68 -8.50 12.22
CA SER A 65 -9.61 -9.46 11.93
C SER A 65 -8.77 -9.63 13.21
N GLU A 66 -9.36 -10.19 14.26
CA GLU A 66 -8.85 -10.11 15.64
C GLU A 66 -7.42 -10.61 15.78
N ASP A 67 -6.99 -11.56 14.96
CA ASP A 67 -5.71 -12.25 15.21
C ASP A 67 -4.60 -11.97 14.20
N ARG A 68 -4.84 -11.13 13.17
CA ARG A 68 -3.86 -10.95 12.10
C ARG A 68 -3.14 -9.62 12.18
N PHE A 69 -1.83 -9.71 12.33
CA PHE A 69 -0.91 -8.59 12.20
C PHE A 69 -0.57 -8.34 10.74
N VAL A 70 -0.48 -7.06 10.39
CA VAL A 70 -0.12 -6.58 9.05
C VAL A 70 0.85 -5.39 9.17
N CYS A 71 1.41 -4.99 8.04
CA CYS A 71 2.15 -3.72 7.92
C CYS A 71 1.19 -2.54 7.83
N VAL A 72 1.70 -1.34 8.13
CA VAL A 72 1.03 -0.07 7.81
C VAL A 72 0.82 0.01 6.30
N SER A 73 -0.36 0.44 5.86
CA SER A 73 -0.64 0.57 4.43
C SER A 73 -1.77 1.55 4.16
N GLY A 74 -1.62 2.37 3.12
CA GLY A 74 -2.69 3.28 2.72
C GLY A 74 -2.56 3.78 1.29
N TYR A 75 -3.60 4.46 0.80
CA TYR A 75 -3.67 4.89 -0.59
C TYR A 75 -2.73 6.07 -0.84
N ILE A 76 -2.16 6.11 -2.04
CA ILE A 76 -1.46 7.31 -2.51
C ILE A 76 -2.52 8.32 -2.96
N MET A 77 -2.54 9.47 -2.30
CA MET A 77 -3.45 10.58 -2.60
C MET A 77 -2.95 11.43 -3.77
N THR A 78 -3.83 12.29 -4.28
CA THR A 78 -3.45 13.27 -5.31
C THR A 78 -2.43 14.27 -4.75
N ASN A 79 -1.43 14.62 -5.56
CA ASN A 79 -0.37 15.57 -5.24
C ASN A 79 0.64 15.11 -4.17
N GLU A 80 0.72 13.80 -3.89
CA GLU A 80 1.82 13.22 -3.11
C GLU A 80 2.56 12.13 -3.90
N THR A 81 3.82 11.95 -3.55
CA THR A 81 4.67 10.83 -3.96
C THR A 81 4.42 9.60 -3.09
N ALA A 82 4.86 8.43 -3.54
CA ALA A 82 4.77 7.21 -2.74
C ALA A 82 5.57 7.32 -1.43
N GLU A 83 6.72 8.00 -1.45
CA GLU A 83 7.53 8.27 -0.27
C GLU A 83 6.81 9.18 0.73
N GLN A 84 6.14 10.23 0.24
CA GLN A 84 5.33 11.12 1.08
C GLN A 84 4.15 10.38 1.70
N ALA A 85 3.45 9.55 0.91
CA ALA A 85 2.38 8.69 1.41
C ALA A 85 2.90 7.73 2.49
N ALA A 86 4.05 7.08 2.27
CA ALA A 86 4.64 6.18 3.26
C ALA A 86 4.99 6.89 4.58
N VAL A 87 5.54 8.10 4.53
CA VAL A 87 5.79 8.91 5.73
C VAL A 87 4.49 9.30 6.42
N ARG A 88 3.49 9.76 5.64
CA ARG A 88 2.18 10.20 6.14
C ARG A 88 1.45 9.06 6.84
N GLU A 89 1.24 7.94 6.17
CA GLU A 89 0.52 6.76 6.71
C GLU A 89 1.16 6.27 8.01
N VAL A 90 2.48 6.14 8.06
CA VAL A 90 3.17 5.72 9.29
C VAL A 90 3.02 6.74 10.42
N THR A 91 3.07 8.04 10.09
CA THR A 91 2.90 9.10 11.09
C THR A 91 1.48 9.15 11.61
N GLU A 92 0.48 9.01 10.73
CA GLU A 92 -0.95 9.03 11.07
C GLU A 92 -1.34 7.80 11.90
N GLU A 93 -0.92 6.61 11.49
CA GLU A 93 -1.30 5.36 12.14
C GLU A 93 -0.53 5.05 13.43
N LEU A 94 0.78 5.34 13.48
CA LEU A 94 1.62 4.99 14.64
C LEU A 94 1.96 6.18 15.55
N GLY A 95 1.66 7.40 15.13
CA GLY A 95 2.01 8.62 15.86
C GLY A 95 3.51 8.94 15.86
N LEU A 96 4.30 8.24 15.06
CA LEU A 96 5.76 8.37 15.00
C LEU A 96 6.19 8.73 13.58
N LYS A 97 6.87 9.88 13.44
CA LYS A 97 7.41 10.31 12.15
C LYS A 97 8.69 9.55 11.82
N PRO A 98 8.76 8.81 10.70
CA PRO A 98 9.98 8.12 10.30
C PRO A 98 11.18 9.06 10.12
N VAL A 99 12.36 8.64 10.58
CA VAL A 99 13.63 9.36 10.33
C VAL A 99 14.23 9.02 8.97
N LYS A 100 13.85 7.86 8.41
CA LYS A 100 14.28 7.41 7.09
C LYS A 100 13.21 6.51 6.50
N VAL A 101 12.96 6.65 5.20
CA VAL A 101 12.09 5.77 4.42
C VAL A 101 12.85 5.34 3.17
N ARG A 102 12.80 4.05 2.84
CA ARG A 102 13.53 3.49 1.70
C ARG A 102 12.64 2.54 0.90
N LEU A 103 12.56 2.76 -0.40
CA LEU A 103 11.88 1.86 -1.33
C LEU A 103 12.58 0.49 -1.31
N VAL A 104 11.78 -0.57 -1.25
CA VAL A 104 12.24 -1.97 -1.32
C VAL A 104 11.91 -2.54 -2.69
N ALA A 105 10.62 -2.64 -3.00
CA ALA A 105 10.12 -3.18 -4.26
C ALA A 105 8.64 -2.79 -4.46
N THR A 106 8.06 -3.18 -5.59
CA THR A 106 6.63 -3.05 -5.87
C THR A 106 5.99 -4.42 -6.01
N TYR A 107 4.76 -4.57 -5.52
CA TYR A 107 4.04 -5.84 -5.50
C TYR A 107 2.64 -5.68 -6.10
N THR A 108 2.20 -6.66 -6.87
CA THR A 108 0.81 -6.71 -7.33
C THR A 108 -0.05 -7.41 -6.29
N TYR A 109 -1.07 -6.74 -5.77
CA TYR A 109 -2.10 -7.38 -4.95
C TYR A 109 -3.33 -7.69 -5.81
N GLN A 110 -3.26 -8.82 -6.52
CA GLN A 110 -4.25 -9.21 -7.53
C GLN A 110 -5.67 -9.32 -6.97
N LYS A 111 -5.84 -9.81 -5.73
CA LYS A 111 -7.15 -9.98 -5.09
C LYS A 111 -7.94 -8.67 -5.02
N LYS A 112 -7.26 -7.53 -4.86
CA LYS A 112 -7.87 -6.20 -4.82
C LYS A 112 -7.54 -5.34 -6.05
N GLN A 113 -6.86 -5.87 -7.06
CA GLN A 113 -6.42 -5.14 -8.25
C GLN A 113 -5.62 -3.87 -7.90
N MET A 114 -4.66 -4.01 -6.98
CA MET A 114 -3.83 -2.90 -6.48
C MET A 114 -2.36 -3.11 -6.82
N LEU A 115 -1.65 -2.01 -7.03
CA LEU A 115 -0.19 -1.96 -6.97
C LEU A 115 0.21 -1.45 -5.58
N MET A 116 1.02 -2.24 -4.87
CA MET A 116 1.55 -1.88 -3.56
C MET A 116 3.02 -1.52 -3.68
N THR A 117 3.38 -0.29 -3.31
CA THR A 117 4.77 0.17 -3.26
C THR A 117 5.32 -0.08 -1.85
N GLY A 118 6.29 -0.98 -1.75
CA GLY A 118 6.81 -1.46 -0.48
C GLY A 118 7.99 -0.64 0.04
N PHE A 119 7.90 -0.21 1.29
CA PHE A 119 8.92 0.58 1.97
C PHE A 119 9.37 -0.05 3.28
N LEU A 120 10.63 0.21 3.65
CA LEU A 120 11.13 0.09 5.00
C LEU A 120 11.23 1.49 5.60
N ALA A 121 10.63 1.70 6.78
CA ALA A 121 10.71 2.95 7.52
C ALA A 121 11.46 2.76 8.84
N GLU A 122 12.47 3.59 9.09
CA GLU A 122 13.14 3.63 10.40
C GLU A 122 12.43 4.64 11.30
N LEU A 123 12.01 4.20 12.48
CA LEU A 123 11.33 5.03 13.47
C LEU A 123 12.30 5.51 14.55
N PRO A 124 12.12 6.76 15.05
CA PRO A 124 12.83 7.24 16.22
C PRO A 124 12.34 6.51 17.49
N GLU A 125 12.96 6.80 18.63
CA GLU A 125 12.40 6.44 19.95
C GLU A 125 11.05 7.12 20.20
N GLY A 126 10.26 6.56 21.11
CA GLY A 126 8.93 7.04 21.47
C GLY A 126 7.89 5.92 21.52
N ASP A 127 6.74 6.24 22.11
CA ASP A 127 5.60 5.34 22.22
C ASP A 127 4.65 5.49 21.04
N PHE A 128 3.91 4.43 20.71
CA PHE A 128 2.87 4.52 19.69
C PHE A 128 1.70 5.37 20.18
N SER A 129 1.20 6.26 19.32
CA SER A 129 -0.08 6.94 19.48
C SER A 129 -0.95 6.58 18.29
N LEU A 130 -1.81 5.57 18.47
CA LEU A 130 -2.53 4.95 17.36
C LEU A 130 -3.70 5.81 16.87
N SER A 131 -3.97 5.76 15.57
CA SER A 131 -5.22 6.28 15.00
C SER A 131 -6.42 5.39 15.37
N ASP A 132 -7.62 5.94 15.21
CA ASP A 132 -8.89 5.22 15.44
C ASP A 132 -9.10 4.03 14.47
N GLU A 133 -8.31 3.92 13.41
CA GLU A 133 -8.38 2.81 12.46
C GLU A 133 -7.70 1.54 12.99
N LEU A 134 -6.82 1.69 13.99
CA LEU A 134 -6.01 0.61 14.52
C LEU A 134 -6.50 0.12 15.89
N ILE A 135 -6.50 -1.20 16.04
CA ILE A 135 -6.81 -1.87 17.30
C ILE A 135 -5.57 -1.90 18.20
N THR A 136 -4.40 -2.18 17.62
CA THR A 136 -3.12 -2.24 18.35
C THR A 136 -1.94 -2.16 17.39
N ALA A 137 -0.80 -1.70 17.90
CA ALA A 137 0.50 -1.86 17.26
C ALA A 137 1.48 -2.42 18.30
N GLN A 138 2.31 -3.36 17.86
CA GLN A 138 3.27 -4.03 18.74
C GLN A 138 4.61 -4.19 18.03
N TRP A 139 5.67 -4.12 18.84
CA TRP A 139 7.03 -4.42 18.41
C TRP A 139 7.26 -5.93 18.48
N PHE A 140 7.78 -6.49 17.40
CA PHE A 140 8.13 -7.89 17.30
C PHE A 140 9.58 -8.05 16.89
N ASP A 141 10.23 -9.10 17.39
CA ASP A 141 11.52 -9.51 16.84
C ASP A 141 11.35 -10.11 15.44
N GLU A 142 12.48 -10.32 14.75
CA GLU A 142 12.48 -10.84 13.39
C GLU A 142 11.80 -12.22 13.25
N ALA A 143 12.02 -13.12 14.20
CA ALA A 143 11.46 -14.48 14.16
C ALA A 143 9.93 -14.43 14.31
N GLU A 144 9.46 -13.56 15.21
CA GLU A 144 8.06 -13.30 15.48
C GLU A 144 7.30 -12.70 14.29
N VAL A 145 7.91 -11.76 13.57
CA VAL A 145 7.33 -11.16 12.36
C VAL A 145 7.05 -12.24 11.31
N GLY A 146 8.02 -13.13 11.10
CA GLY A 146 7.91 -14.23 10.17
C GLY A 146 6.70 -15.12 10.46
N VAL A 147 6.42 -15.41 11.73
CA VAL A 147 5.29 -16.28 12.11
C VAL A 147 3.94 -15.54 12.07
N ARG A 148 3.92 -14.24 12.37
CA ARG A 148 2.67 -13.45 12.47
C ARG A 148 2.12 -12.98 11.13
N LEU A 149 2.98 -12.75 10.14
CA LEU A 149 2.55 -12.37 8.80
C LEU A 149 2.03 -13.58 8.02
N ALA A 150 0.84 -13.45 7.43
CA ALA A 150 0.26 -14.51 6.61
C ALA A 150 1.16 -14.82 5.39
N ASP A 151 1.45 -16.11 5.14
CA ASP A 151 2.50 -16.54 4.21
C ASP A 151 2.37 -16.03 2.78
N SER A 152 1.14 -15.91 2.27
CA SER A 152 0.87 -15.41 0.91
C SER A 152 0.56 -13.91 0.84
N SER A 153 0.76 -13.18 1.93
CA SER A 153 0.50 -11.74 1.98
C SER A 153 1.64 -10.92 1.36
N VAL A 154 1.29 -9.74 0.84
CA VAL A 154 2.29 -8.76 0.37
C VAL A 154 3.21 -8.32 1.52
N ALA A 155 2.70 -8.24 2.75
CA ALA A 155 3.50 -7.95 3.93
C ALA A 155 4.62 -9.00 4.14
N LYS A 156 4.30 -10.29 3.97
CA LYS A 156 5.29 -11.37 4.07
C LYS A 156 6.33 -11.29 2.96
N LEU A 157 5.92 -10.98 1.73
CA LEU A 157 6.85 -10.77 0.62
C LEU A 157 7.79 -9.59 0.90
N LEU A 158 7.26 -8.45 1.36
CA LEU A 158 8.04 -7.29 1.75
C LEU A 158 9.07 -7.62 2.84
N PHE A 159 8.66 -8.32 3.89
CA PHE A 159 9.55 -8.74 4.95
C PHE A 159 10.68 -9.65 4.44
N ASN A 160 10.35 -10.62 3.59
CA ASN A 160 11.34 -11.52 2.99
C ASN A 160 12.33 -10.77 2.08
N ASP A 161 11.88 -9.79 1.30
CA ASP A 161 12.74 -8.99 0.42
C ASP A 161 13.68 -8.10 1.23
N ILE A 162 13.20 -7.53 2.35
CA ILE A 162 14.03 -6.80 3.32
C ILE A 162 15.11 -7.71 3.93
N LYS A 163 14.78 -8.98 4.18
CA LYS A 163 15.73 -9.98 4.71
C LYS A 163 16.74 -10.47 3.67
N GLY A 164 16.31 -10.67 2.42
CA GLY A 164 17.13 -11.18 1.33
C GLY A 164 18.07 -10.12 0.75
N ALA A 165 17.61 -8.88 0.67
CA ALA A 165 18.48 -7.74 0.44
C ALA A 165 19.23 -7.44 1.75
N LYS A 166 20.38 -8.08 2.00
CA LYS A 166 21.24 -7.73 3.15
C LYS A 166 21.40 -6.22 3.24
N LEU A 167 20.67 -5.61 4.17
CA LEU A 167 20.75 -4.20 4.57
C LEU A 167 21.93 -3.98 5.50
#